data_AF-A0A060BRU6-F1
#
_entry.id   AF-A0A060BRU6-F1
#
_cell.length_a   1.000
_cell.length_b   1.000
_cell.length_c   1.000
_cell.angle_alpha   90.00
_cell.angle_beta   90.00
_cell.angle_gamma   90.00
#
_symmetry.space_group_name_H-M   'P 1'
#
loop_
_entity.id
_entity.type
_entity.pdbx_description
1 polymer ?
#
loop_
_entity_poly.entity_id
_entity_poly.type
_entity_poly.pdbx_seq_one_letter_code
_entity_poly.pdbx_strand_id
1 'polypeptide(L)'
;PDTTVMFPDVPKNHWAYETIKAMAAQGLIEGYPDGTFGGDRTMTRYEFAQIIYRVMQKGIAVDSKLIGEFKPELERIRVDTITRDKMEIRPLNG
;
A
#
# COMPACT_ATOMS: atom_id res chain seq x y z
N PRO A 1 2.53 -0.58 21.67
CA PRO A 1 1.34 0.03 21.02
C PRO A 1 0.16 -0.95 21.04
N ASP A 2 -0.98 -0.51 21.55
CA ASP A 2 -2.20 -1.31 21.61
C ASP A 2 -2.70 -1.55 20.18
N THR A 3 -2.58 -2.79 19.69
CA THR A 3 -2.89 -3.19 18.30
C THR A 3 -4.39 -3.39 18.06
N THR A 4 -5.25 -3.00 19.01
CA THR A 4 -6.70 -3.21 18.94
C THR A 4 -7.46 -2.09 18.22
N VAL A 5 -6.84 -0.93 18.02
CA VAL A 5 -7.44 0.21 17.31
C VAL A 5 -6.88 0.26 15.89
N MET A 6 -7.77 -0.02 14.94
CA MET A 6 -7.56 0.21 13.51
C MET A 6 -7.39 1.71 13.22
N PHE A 7 -7.23 2.12 11.95
CA PHE A 7 -7.18 3.54 11.56
C PHE A 7 -8.26 4.39 12.29
N PRO A 8 -7.87 5.43 13.06
CA PRO A 8 -8.79 6.18 13.92
C PRO A 8 -9.93 6.88 13.15
N ASP A 9 -9.69 7.20 11.88
CA ASP A 9 -10.62 7.84 10.95
C ASP A 9 -11.51 6.86 10.19
N VAL A 10 -11.47 5.56 10.53
CA VAL A 10 -12.37 4.53 9.98
C VAL A 10 -13.20 3.94 11.12
N PRO A 11 -14.38 4.54 11.44
CA PRO A 11 -15.26 4.02 12.48
C PRO A 11 -15.73 2.59 12.22
N LYS A 12 -15.98 1.80 13.27
CA LYS A 12 -16.44 0.40 13.15
C LYS A 12 -17.76 0.22 12.39
N ASN A 13 -18.61 1.25 12.37
CA ASN A 13 -19.88 1.26 11.65
C ASN A 13 -19.75 1.83 10.22
N HIS A 14 -18.54 2.17 9.78
CA HIS A 14 -18.29 2.63 8.41
C HIS A 14 -18.39 1.45 7.44
N TRP A 15 -19.04 1.63 6.30
CA TRP A 15 -19.29 0.56 5.32
C TRP A 15 -17.99 -0.13 4.83
N ALA A 16 -16.88 0.62 4.78
CA ALA A 16 -15.59 0.10 4.33
C ALA A 16 -14.74 -0.53 5.46
N TYR A 17 -15.21 -0.50 6.72
CA TYR A 17 -14.40 -0.89 7.88
C TYR A 17 -13.82 -2.30 7.74
N GLU A 18 -14.66 -3.32 7.49
CA GLU A 18 -14.19 -4.71 7.40
C GLU A 18 -13.27 -4.93 6.18
N THR A 19 -13.52 -4.25 5.07
CA THR A 19 -12.69 -4.33 3.86
C THR A 19 -11.29 -3.75 4.12
N ILE A 20 -11.23 -2.53 4.68
CA ILE A 20 -9.97 -1.87 5.02
C ILE A 20 -9.22 -2.73 6.06
N LYS A 21 -9.93 -3.32 7.03
CA LYS A 21 -9.33 -4.17 8.06
C LYS A 21 -8.66 -5.39 7.47
N ALA A 22 -9.35 -6.07 6.56
CA ALA A 22 -8.83 -7.25 5.88
C ALA A 22 -7.61 -6.91 5.01
N MET A 23 -7.69 -5.81 4.24
CA MET A 23 -6.57 -5.36 3.41
C MET A 23 -5.35 -4.94 4.25
N ALA A 24 -5.56 -4.27 5.38
CA ALA A 24 -4.49 -3.86 6.30
C ALA A 24 -3.85 -5.08 6.97
N ALA A 25 -4.66 -6.06 7.41
CA ALA A 25 -4.16 -7.31 7.98
C ALA A 25 -3.32 -8.13 6.97
N GLN A 26 -3.61 -7.98 5.69
CA GLN A 26 -2.80 -8.56 4.62
C GLN A 26 -1.58 -7.69 4.26
N GLY A 27 -1.44 -6.47 4.76
CA GLY A 27 -0.37 -5.53 4.38
C GLY A 27 -0.52 -4.97 2.96
N LEU A 28 -1.74 -5.01 2.40
CA LEU A 28 -2.07 -4.44 1.08
C LEU A 28 -2.28 -2.93 1.14
N ILE A 29 -2.70 -2.42 2.29
CA ILE A 29 -2.83 -0.99 2.58
C ILE A 29 -2.03 -0.67 3.83
N GLU A 30 -1.49 0.55 3.86
CA GLU A 30 -0.81 1.15 4.99
C GLU A 30 -1.42 2.53 5.20
N GLY A 31 -1.53 2.97 6.45
CA GLY A 31 -1.99 4.32 6.77
C GLY A 31 -0.87 5.35 6.59
N TYR A 32 -1.22 6.61 6.79
CA TYR A 32 -0.24 7.70 6.81
C TYR A 32 0.61 7.67 8.08
N PRO A 33 1.73 8.41 8.10
CA PRO A 33 2.58 8.53 9.29
C PRO A 33 1.84 9.02 10.55
N ASP A 34 0.70 9.70 10.40
CA ASP A 34 -0.16 10.14 11.51
C ASP A 34 -1.11 9.05 12.04
N GLY A 35 -1.09 7.85 11.42
CA GLY A 35 -1.89 6.70 11.80
C GLY A 35 -3.28 6.64 11.15
N THR A 36 -3.63 7.57 10.28
CA THR A 36 -4.95 7.59 9.59
C THR A 36 -4.95 6.77 8.29
N PHE A 37 -6.12 6.32 7.84
CA PHE A 37 -6.34 5.75 6.50
C PHE A 37 -6.51 6.84 5.44
N GLY A 38 -7.04 8.01 5.84
CA GLY A 38 -7.37 9.16 5.01
C GLY A 38 -8.54 8.89 4.07
N GLY A 39 -9.62 8.26 4.55
CA GLY A 39 -10.73 7.79 3.71
C GLY A 39 -11.49 8.86 2.92
N ASP A 40 -11.52 10.11 3.40
CA ASP A 40 -12.23 11.23 2.76
C ASP A 40 -11.44 11.91 1.64
N ARG A 41 -10.18 11.51 1.43
CA ARG A 41 -9.32 12.14 0.43
C ARG A 41 -9.37 11.37 -0.89
N THR A 42 -9.18 12.10 -1.99
CA THR A 42 -8.96 11.47 -3.28
C THR A 42 -7.64 10.70 -3.28
N MET A 43 -7.70 9.39 -3.53
CA MET A 43 -6.52 8.56 -3.73
C MET A 43 -5.81 8.94 -5.03
N THR A 44 -4.49 9.09 -4.97
CA THR A 44 -3.69 9.35 -6.17
C THR A 44 -3.50 8.08 -7.00
N ARG A 45 -3.21 8.24 -8.29
CA ARG A 45 -2.87 7.09 -9.16
C ARG A 45 -1.68 6.29 -8.63
N TYR A 46 -0.70 6.97 -8.04
CA TYR A 46 0.49 6.33 -7.48
C TYR A 46 0.15 5.46 -6.27
N GLU A 47 -0.68 5.95 -5.35
CA GLU A 47 -1.10 5.19 -4.17
C GLU A 47 -1.90 3.96 -4.55
N PHE A 48 -2.80 4.08 -5.53
CA PHE A 48 -3.53 2.92 -6.04
C PHE A 48 -2.58 1.90 -6.69
N ALA A 49 -1.61 2.37 -7.47
CA ALA A 49 -0.59 1.51 -8.06
C ALA A 49 0.27 0.80 -7.00
N GLN A 50 0.52 1.41 -5.83
CA GLN A 50 1.20 0.75 -4.71
C GLN A 50 0.37 -0.41 -4.16
N ILE A 51 -0.95 -0.26 -4.06
CA ILE A 51 -1.84 -1.36 -3.66
C ILE A 51 -1.77 -2.49 -4.70
N ILE A 52 -1.89 -2.17 -5.99
CA ILE A 52 -1.77 -3.17 -7.08
C ILE A 52 -0.43 -3.89 -7.01
N TYR A 53 0.67 -3.16 -6.82
CA TYR A 53 2.00 -3.73 -6.70
C TYR A 53 2.10 -4.73 -5.54
N ARG A 54 1.55 -4.40 -4.36
CA ARG A 54 1.51 -5.30 -3.19
C ARG A 54 0.66 -6.54 -3.44
N VAL A 55 -0.48 -6.39 -4.14
CA VAL A 55 -1.33 -7.51 -4.56
C VAL A 55 -0.55 -8.45 -5.48
N MET A 56 0.16 -7.91 -6.47
CA MET A 56 1.02 -8.69 -7.38
C MET A 56 2.16 -9.41 -6.64
N GLN A 57 2.83 -8.75 -5.69
CA GLN A 57 3.90 -9.37 -4.89
C GLN A 57 3.41 -10.56 -4.05
N LYS A 58 2.12 -10.58 -3.69
CA LYS A 58 1.51 -11.73 -3.00
C LYS A 58 1.03 -12.84 -3.94
N GLY A 59 1.28 -12.72 -5.24
CA GLY A 59 0.86 -13.69 -6.25
C GLY A 59 -0.65 -13.68 -6.50
N ILE A 60 -1.37 -12.66 -6.06
CA ILE A 60 -2.79 -12.51 -6.35
C ILE A 60 -2.92 -12.04 -7.81
N ALA A 61 -3.73 -12.75 -8.59
CA ALA A 61 -3.95 -12.41 -9.98
C ALA A 61 -4.61 -11.02 -10.10
N VAL A 62 -4.03 -10.17 -10.95
CA VAL A 62 -4.56 -8.85 -11.30
C VAL A 62 -4.90 -8.86 -12.77
N ASP A 63 -6.02 -8.22 -13.13
CA ASP A 63 -6.47 -8.09 -14.51
C ASP A 63 -5.38 -7.42 -15.39
N SER A 64 -5.13 -7.99 -16.56
CA SER A 64 -4.07 -7.53 -17.47
C SER A 64 -4.33 -6.14 -18.04
N LYS A 65 -5.60 -5.74 -18.21
CA LYS A 65 -5.97 -4.39 -18.62
C LYS A 65 -5.62 -3.39 -17.52
N LEU A 66 -5.86 -3.75 -16.26
CA LEU A 66 -5.51 -2.90 -15.13
C LEU A 66 -3.99 -2.73 -15.00
N ILE A 67 -3.22 -3.81 -15.18
CA ILE A 67 -1.75 -3.75 -15.23
C ILE A 67 -1.31 -2.83 -16.38
N GLY A 68 -1.94 -2.94 -17.56
CA GLY A 68 -1.64 -2.08 -18.71
C GLY A 68 -1.91 -0.60 -18.44
N GLU A 69 -3.01 -0.27 -17.76
CA GLU A 69 -3.39 1.11 -17.42
C GLU A 69 -2.41 1.76 -16.43
N PHE A 70 -1.95 1.01 -15.43
CA PHE A 70 -1.07 1.50 -14.35
C PHE A 70 0.40 1.17 -14.58
N LYS A 71 0.77 0.69 -15.77
CA LYS A 71 2.15 0.31 -16.10
C LYS A 71 3.18 1.41 -15.77
N PRO A 72 2.96 2.70 -16.09
CA PRO A 72 3.93 3.75 -15.77
C PRO A 72 4.20 3.87 -14.27
N GLU A 73 3.15 3.82 -13.44
CA GLU A 73 3.27 3.90 -11.99
C GLU A 73 3.91 2.63 -11.41
N LEU A 74 3.54 1.45 -11.91
CA LEU A 74 4.12 0.17 -11.47
C LEU A 74 5.62 0.06 -11.79
N GLU A 75 6.05 0.54 -12.96
CA GLU A 75 7.47 0.60 -13.32
C GLU A 75 8.25 1.53 -12.39
N ARG A 76 7.69 2.69 -12.05
CA ARG A 76 8.28 3.63 -11.10
C ARG A 76 8.41 3.01 -9.70
N ILE A 77 7.34 2.39 -9.19
CA ILE A 77 7.34 1.73 -7.88
C ILE A 77 8.41 0.63 -7.82
N ARG A 78 8.54 -0.18 -8.87
CA ARG A 78 9.58 -1.21 -8.95
C ARG A 78 10.98 -0.61 -8.84
N VAL A 79 11.25 0.48 -9.54
CA VAL A 79 12.56 1.17 -9.48
C VAL A 79 12.81 1.74 -8.09
N ASP A 80 11.83 2.40 -7.48
CA ASP A 80 11.94 2.98 -6.14
C ASP A 80 12.20 1.90 -5.08
N THR A 81 11.50 0.75 -5.18
CA THR A 81 11.69 -0.40 -4.30
C THR A 81 13.10 -0.99 -4.43
N ILE A 82 13.56 -1.27 -5.65
CA ILE A 82 14.93 -1.80 -5.89
C ILE A 82 16.00 -0.82 -5.40
N THR A 83 15.79 0.48 -5.60
CA THR A 83 16.75 1.51 -5.19
C THR A 83 16.85 1.56 -3.68
N ARG A 84 15.70 1.51 -2.98
CA ARG A 84 15.65 1.45 -1.52
C ARG A 84 16.36 0.20 -0.99
N ASP A 85 16.06 -0.98 -1.52
CA ASP A 85 16.69 -2.23 -1.09
C ASP A 85 18.23 -2.17 -1.27
N LYS A 86 18.70 -1.63 -2.41
CA LYS A 86 20.14 -1.43 -2.64
C LYS A 86 20.80 -0.43 -1.68
N MET A 87 20.05 0.58 -1.20
CA MET A 87 20.56 1.54 -0.20
C MET A 87 20.60 0.94 1.21
N GLU A 88 19.62 0.10 1.58
CA GLU A 88 19.60 -0.61 2.87
C GLU A 88 20.72 -1.68 2.97
N ILE A 89 21.22 -2.20 1.84
CA ILE A 89 22.31 -3.19 1.79
C ILE A 89 23.72 -2.55 1.75
N ARG A 90 23.86 -1.21 1.80
CA ARG A 90 25.21 -0.60 1.92
C ARG A 90 25.79 -0.92 3.32
N PRO A 91 26.90 -1.69 3.44
CA PRO A 91 27.53 -1.87 4.73
C PRO A 91 28.05 -0.52 5.24
N LEU A 92 27.78 -0.22 6.51
CA LEU A 92 28.40 0.87 7.26
C LEU A 92 29.90 0.56 7.47
N ASN A 93 30.69 0.57 6.41
CA ASN A 93 32.15 0.48 6.49
C ASN A 93 32.75 1.71 5.83
N GLY A 94 32.98 2.73 6.65
CA GLY A 94 33.96 3.80 6.48
C GLY A 94 34.69 3.96 7.79
#